data_AF-A0A524M5S0-F1
#
_entry.id   AF-A0A524M5S0-F1
#
_cell.length_a   1.000
_cell.length_b   1.000
_cell.length_c   1.000
_cell.angle_alpha   90.00
_cell.angle_beta   90.00
_cell.angle_gamma   90.00
#
_symmetry.space_group_name_H-M   'P 1'
#
loop_
_entity.id
_entity.type
_entity.pdbx_description
1 polymer ?
#
loop_
_entity_poly.entity_id
_entity_poly.type
_entity_poly.pdbx_seq_one_letter_code
_entity_poly.pdbx_strand_id
1 'polypeptide(L)'
;MLSSNHTRFIFAFMLTLIILSPCVTSVNNTNFSIAPTSMMEIAAPTITGPTLFEFENGTVGVTIEYDAYDANPKNWSVTVDGSYYSSSTWDGGPVTVLLIYLITRNLIVTVPQDFTFIITVVNEAEENASITTTVRAIQDTNAPQITQPANITYEEGRFGNEIKWNIIESNPDFYNISRYSNEPGTNFSILETGDWNGDDIDINVDGLNASHWYIYTLFVNDTLGLNSTSSVNVTVLADISNPVISSPDDVAFEFGDTGMEVRWHAYDSNPKNYTIDEIIHFNDTLYGNYTEFHYFTNISQPVWMFTDPDGGDISISLDGLFLGNYTFIITAFDIYNQSSTDSVYVRIYPDIRAPVINASDNLVYEEGYTGYNITWDVDENNP
;
A
#
# COMPACT_ATOMS: atom_id res chain seq x y z
N MET A 1 -35.72 17.32 -110.16
CA MET A 1 -34.37 17.83 -109.83
C MET A 1 -34.21 17.69 -108.33
N LEU A 2 -33.58 16.59 -107.88
CA LEU A 2 -32.27 16.56 -107.19
C LEU A 2 -32.37 17.18 -105.78
N SER A 3 -32.07 16.54 -104.64
CA SER A 3 -31.26 15.35 -104.28
C SER A 3 -31.62 15.04 -102.81
N SER A 4 -31.96 13.83 -102.32
CA SER A 4 -31.18 12.59 -102.15
C SER A 4 -30.01 12.68 -101.15
N ASN A 5 -30.09 11.79 -100.13
CA ASN A 5 -29.05 11.13 -99.30
C ASN A 5 -28.67 11.75 -97.93
N HIS A 6 -28.48 11.02 -96.82
CA HIS A 6 -28.79 9.64 -96.41
C HIS A 6 -28.38 9.47 -94.91
N THR A 7 -29.20 8.76 -94.12
CA THR A 7 -28.88 7.83 -92.99
C THR A 7 -28.32 8.29 -91.60
N ARG A 8 -29.14 7.94 -90.58
CA ARG A 8 -28.87 7.35 -89.24
C ARG A 8 -28.44 8.24 -88.06
N PHE A 9 -29.34 8.47 -87.10
CA PHE A 9 -29.30 7.83 -85.75
C PHE A 9 -30.64 8.02 -84.98
N ILE A 10 -31.02 7.00 -84.21
CA ILE A 10 -32.31 6.67 -83.53
C ILE A 10 -32.41 7.40 -82.16
N PHE A 11 -33.44 8.22 -81.85
CA PHE A 11 -34.82 7.96 -81.33
C PHE A 11 -34.93 8.07 -79.79
N ALA A 12 -35.70 9.05 -79.29
CA ALA A 12 -36.26 9.07 -77.93
C ALA A 12 -37.53 9.95 -77.86
N PHE A 13 -38.66 9.29 -77.64
CA PHE A 13 -40.03 9.76 -77.40
C PHE A 13 -40.23 9.67 -75.86
N MET A 14 -40.99 10.46 -75.12
CA MET A 14 -42.08 11.38 -75.42
C MET A 14 -42.23 12.36 -74.22
N LEU A 15 -42.49 13.64 -74.50
CA LEU A 15 -42.62 14.77 -73.57
C LEU A 15 -44.12 15.18 -73.53
N THR A 16 -44.81 15.19 -72.37
CA THR A 16 -45.19 16.37 -71.53
C THR A 16 -46.00 17.48 -72.25
N LEU A 17 -46.93 18.27 -71.67
CA LEU A 17 -47.31 18.64 -70.30
C LEU A 17 -48.64 19.46 -70.37
N ILE A 18 -49.39 19.43 -69.25
CA ILE A 18 -50.28 20.47 -68.67
C ILE A 18 -51.59 20.82 -69.40
N ILE A 19 -52.74 20.54 -68.76
CA ILE A 19 -53.69 21.56 -68.22
C ILE A 19 -54.35 21.03 -66.92
N LEU A 20 -54.51 21.98 -66.00
CA LEU A 20 -55.03 22.03 -64.63
C LEU A 20 -56.32 21.23 -64.23
N SER A 21 -56.28 20.76 -62.97
CA SER A 21 -57.30 20.44 -61.94
C SER A 21 -58.75 20.97 -62.05
N PRO A 22 -59.69 20.49 -61.19
CA PRO A 22 -59.79 19.21 -60.49
C PRO A 22 -61.18 18.55 -60.68
N CYS A 23 -61.26 17.22 -60.60
CA CYS A 23 -62.52 16.52 -60.35
C CYS A 23 -62.36 15.62 -59.14
N VAL A 24 -63.19 15.87 -58.13
CA VAL A 24 -63.33 15.05 -56.93
C VAL A 24 -64.12 13.81 -57.31
N THR A 25 -63.53 12.63 -57.14
CA THR A 25 -64.26 11.37 -56.97
C THR A 25 -63.67 10.62 -55.80
N SER A 26 -64.50 10.42 -54.77
CA SER A 26 -64.22 9.61 -53.60
C SER A 26 -63.96 8.15 -53.99
N VAL A 27 -62.85 7.57 -53.51
CA VAL A 27 -62.69 6.12 -53.39
C VAL A 27 -62.04 5.84 -52.04
N ASN A 28 -62.66 4.95 -51.28
CA ASN A 28 -62.26 4.53 -49.93
C ASN A 28 -60.82 4.02 -49.90
N ASN A 29 -59.94 4.69 -49.15
CA ASN A 29 -58.67 4.09 -48.75
C ASN A 29 -58.93 3.17 -47.55
N THR A 30 -58.90 1.87 -47.79
CA THR A 30 -58.58 0.89 -46.76
C THR A 30 -57.18 1.20 -46.25
N ASN A 31 -57.06 1.74 -45.04
CA ASN A 31 -55.80 1.79 -44.31
C ASN A 31 -55.36 0.35 -44.02
N PHE A 32 -54.63 -0.27 -44.94
CA PHE A 32 -53.78 -1.40 -44.63
C PHE A 32 -52.58 -0.86 -43.86
N SER A 33 -52.64 -0.96 -42.53
CA SER A 33 -51.43 -0.93 -41.71
C SER A 33 -50.67 -2.22 -41.99
N ILE A 34 -49.64 -2.13 -42.82
CA ILE A 34 -48.60 -3.16 -42.85
C ILE A 34 -47.68 -2.80 -41.69
N ALA A 35 -47.86 -3.44 -40.54
CA ALA A 35 -46.80 -3.49 -39.54
C ALA A 35 -45.65 -4.29 -40.17
N PRO A 36 -44.44 -3.73 -40.33
CA PRO A 36 -43.29 -4.53 -40.69
C PRO A 36 -42.95 -5.42 -39.48
N THR A 37 -43.53 -6.62 -39.41
CA THR A 37 -42.97 -7.70 -38.58
C THR A 37 -41.73 -8.21 -39.29
N SER A 38 -40.63 -7.48 -39.16
CA SER A 38 -39.30 -8.05 -39.31
C SER A 38 -39.04 -8.89 -38.06
N MET A 39 -39.62 -10.08 -37.98
CA MET A 39 -39.02 -11.14 -37.16
C MET A 39 -37.74 -11.52 -37.90
N MET A 40 -36.64 -10.87 -37.54
CA MET A 40 -35.32 -11.38 -37.88
C MET A 40 -35.25 -12.75 -37.21
N GLU A 41 -35.06 -13.81 -38.00
CA GLU A 41 -34.80 -15.14 -37.46
C GLU A 41 -33.55 -15.02 -36.58
N ILE A 42 -33.70 -15.34 -35.29
CA ILE A 42 -32.59 -15.27 -34.35
C ILE A 42 -31.58 -16.32 -34.82
N ALA A 43 -30.34 -15.90 -35.06
CA ALA A 43 -29.29 -16.82 -35.44
C ALA A 43 -28.90 -17.66 -34.22
N ALA A 44 -28.72 -18.97 -34.42
CA ALA A 44 -28.20 -19.88 -33.41
C ALA A 44 -26.87 -19.36 -32.82
N PRO A 45 -26.55 -19.70 -31.57
CA PRO A 45 -25.33 -19.24 -30.93
C PRO A 45 -24.10 -19.74 -31.70
N THR A 46 -23.01 -19.00 -31.61
CA THR A 46 -21.72 -19.37 -32.21
C THR A 46 -20.65 -19.48 -31.15
N ILE A 47 -19.70 -20.40 -31.36
CA ILE A 47 -18.52 -20.54 -30.50
C ILE A 47 -17.32 -21.03 -31.32
N THR A 48 -16.17 -20.40 -31.14
CA THR A 48 -14.89 -20.79 -31.71
C THR A 48 -13.79 -20.66 -30.65
N GLY A 49 -12.66 -21.35 -30.86
CA GLY A 49 -11.58 -21.40 -29.89
C GLY A 49 -10.50 -22.40 -30.29
N PRO A 50 -9.51 -22.64 -29.42
CA PRO A 50 -8.40 -23.53 -29.72
C PRO A 50 -8.85 -24.99 -29.77
N THR A 51 -8.28 -25.76 -30.71
CA THR A 51 -8.48 -27.22 -30.76
C THR A 51 -7.53 -27.97 -29.82
N LEU A 52 -6.34 -27.40 -29.59
CA LEU A 52 -5.34 -27.88 -28.64
C LEU A 52 -4.88 -26.70 -27.79
N PHE A 53 -4.83 -26.90 -26.49
CA PHE A 53 -4.26 -25.95 -25.53
C PHE A 53 -3.28 -26.69 -24.62
N GLU A 54 -2.03 -26.24 -24.60
CA GLU A 54 -0.95 -26.83 -23.79
C GLU A 54 -0.61 -25.90 -22.63
N PHE A 55 -0.41 -26.48 -21.44
CA PHE A 55 0.05 -25.74 -20.27
C PHE A 55 0.94 -26.60 -19.39
N GLU A 56 1.89 -25.97 -18.72
CA GLU A 56 2.78 -26.63 -17.77
C GLU A 56 2.00 -27.00 -16.51
N ASN A 57 2.12 -28.27 -16.10
CA ASN A 57 1.51 -28.75 -14.86
C ASN A 57 1.96 -27.91 -13.67
N GLY A 58 1.06 -27.57 -12.76
CA GLY A 58 1.31 -26.67 -11.63
C GLY A 58 0.96 -25.21 -11.88
N THR A 59 0.96 -24.75 -13.14
CA THR A 59 0.65 -23.34 -13.45
C THR A 59 -0.75 -22.95 -12.99
N VAL A 60 -0.83 -22.05 -12.01
CA VAL A 60 -2.09 -21.56 -11.44
C VAL A 60 -2.64 -20.39 -12.27
N GLY A 61 -3.96 -20.26 -12.34
CA GLY A 61 -4.60 -19.10 -13.00
C GLY A 61 -4.66 -19.16 -14.52
N VAL A 62 -4.23 -20.26 -15.14
CA VAL A 62 -4.33 -20.46 -16.58
C VAL A 62 -5.80 -20.45 -17.02
N THR A 63 -6.10 -19.69 -18.07
CA THR A 63 -7.41 -19.57 -18.68
C THR A 63 -7.36 -19.92 -20.16
N ILE A 64 -8.49 -20.41 -20.67
CA ILE A 64 -8.73 -20.58 -22.09
C ILE A 64 -9.88 -19.65 -22.48
N GLU A 65 -9.66 -18.81 -23.49
CA GLU A 65 -10.68 -17.93 -24.02
C GLU A 65 -11.33 -18.53 -25.27
N TYR A 66 -12.65 -18.43 -25.33
CA TYR A 66 -13.49 -18.88 -26.43
C TYR A 66 -14.28 -17.70 -26.98
N ASP A 67 -14.17 -17.47 -28.28
CA ASP A 67 -14.96 -16.48 -28.99
C ASP A 67 -16.37 -17.03 -29.20
N ALA A 68 -17.30 -16.64 -28.33
CA ALA A 68 -18.71 -16.99 -28.42
C ALA A 68 -19.58 -15.75 -28.66
N TYR A 69 -20.71 -15.94 -29.34
CA TYR A 69 -21.67 -14.86 -29.58
C TYR A 69 -23.10 -15.36 -29.78
N ASP A 70 -24.04 -14.70 -29.11
CA ASP A 70 -25.48 -14.73 -29.39
C ASP A 70 -26.12 -13.42 -28.88
N ALA A 71 -27.17 -12.95 -29.56
CA ALA A 71 -27.89 -11.73 -29.18
C ALA A 71 -28.92 -11.94 -28.04
N ASN A 72 -29.33 -13.18 -27.79
CA ASN A 72 -30.26 -13.59 -26.73
C ASN A 72 -29.65 -14.74 -25.90
N PRO A 73 -28.53 -14.50 -25.21
CA PRO A 73 -27.78 -15.52 -24.50
C PRO A 73 -28.52 -15.97 -23.24
N LYS A 74 -28.30 -17.23 -22.84
CA LYS A 74 -28.88 -17.82 -21.63
C LYS A 74 -27.81 -18.32 -20.67
N ASN A 75 -27.05 -19.35 -21.05
CA ASN A 75 -26.01 -19.93 -20.21
C ASN A 75 -24.89 -20.59 -21.01
N TRP A 76 -23.78 -20.87 -20.33
CA TRP A 76 -22.71 -21.71 -20.84
C TRP A 76 -22.39 -22.81 -19.83
N SER A 77 -21.85 -23.92 -20.32
CA SER A 77 -21.40 -25.04 -19.50
C SER A 77 -20.15 -25.69 -20.07
N VAL A 78 -19.37 -26.33 -19.20
CA VAL A 78 -18.15 -27.04 -19.54
C VAL A 78 -18.18 -28.42 -18.92
N THR A 79 -17.85 -29.42 -19.73
CA THR A 79 -17.56 -30.78 -19.27
C THR A 79 -16.10 -31.13 -19.55
N VAL A 80 -15.46 -31.84 -18.63
CA VAL A 80 -14.09 -32.36 -18.74
C VAL A 80 -14.16 -33.87 -18.70
N ASP A 81 -13.71 -34.54 -19.76
CA ASP A 81 -13.78 -36.00 -19.93
C ASP A 81 -15.18 -36.59 -19.65
N GLY A 82 -16.20 -35.85 -20.09
CA GLY A 82 -17.62 -36.21 -19.89
C GLY A 82 -18.17 -35.95 -18.48
N SER A 83 -17.34 -35.50 -17.54
CA SER A 83 -17.77 -35.08 -16.21
C SER A 83 -18.10 -33.59 -16.20
N TYR A 84 -19.14 -33.19 -15.47
CA TYR A 84 -19.49 -31.79 -15.31
C TYR A 84 -18.36 -31.03 -14.60
N TYR A 85 -17.92 -29.92 -15.18
CA TYR A 85 -16.94 -29.01 -14.57
C TYR A 85 -17.63 -27.76 -14.02
N SER A 86 -18.19 -26.92 -14.90
CA SER A 86 -18.72 -25.62 -14.51
C SER A 86 -19.86 -25.18 -15.43
N SER A 87 -20.70 -24.28 -14.96
CA SER A 87 -21.70 -23.56 -15.76
C SER A 87 -22.01 -22.22 -15.12
N SER A 88 -22.42 -21.26 -15.95
CA SER A 88 -22.86 -19.94 -15.48
C SER A 88 -23.83 -19.32 -16.49
N THR A 89 -24.46 -18.22 -16.09
CA THR A 89 -25.18 -17.35 -17.03
C THR A 89 -24.21 -16.84 -18.10
N TRP A 90 -24.69 -16.73 -19.33
CA TRP A 90 -23.91 -16.23 -20.45
C TRP A 90 -24.44 -14.87 -20.85
N ASP A 91 -23.54 -13.91 -21.08
CA ASP A 91 -23.84 -12.53 -21.46
C ASP A 91 -23.83 -12.29 -22.97
N GLY A 92 -23.58 -13.34 -23.76
CA GLY A 92 -23.58 -13.28 -25.22
C GLY A 92 -22.24 -12.89 -25.82
N GLY A 93 -21.19 -12.78 -25.00
CA GLY A 93 -19.82 -12.51 -25.43
C GLY A 93 -18.87 -13.70 -25.25
N PRO A 94 -17.55 -13.45 -25.31
CA PRO A 94 -16.52 -14.47 -25.09
C PRO A 94 -16.69 -15.21 -23.76
N VAL A 95 -16.35 -16.51 -23.77
CA VAL A 95 -16.39 -17.37 -22.59
C VAL A 95 -14.96 -17.70 -22.16
N THR A 96 -14.63 -17.42 -20.90
CA THR A 96 -13.32 -17.75 -20.31
C THR A 96 -13.45 -18.95 -19.38
N VAL A 97 -12.63 -19.98 -19.61
CA VAL A 97 -12.60 -21.20 -18.81
C VAL A 97 -11.29 -21.27 -18.04
N LEU A 98 -11.37 -21.27 -16.70
CA LEU A 98 -10.22 -21.46 -15.81
C LEU A 98 -9.81 -22.94 -15.79
N LEU A 99 -8.51 -23.24 -15.80
CA LEU A 99 -7.99 -24.61 -15.66
C LEU A 99 -7.76 -25.05 -14.21
N ILE A 100 -8.05 -24.16 -13.26
CA ILE A 100 -7.84 -24.38 -11.82
C ILE A 100 -8.46 -25.69 -11.31
N TYR A 101 -9.55 -26.16 -11.91
CA TYR A 101 -10.20 -27.42 -11.57
C TYR A 101 -9.32 -28.65 -11.74
N LEU A 102 -8.47 -28.69 -12.78
CA LEU A 102 -7.54 -29.80 -13.00
C LEU A 102 -6.55 -29.93 -11.83
N ILE A 103 -6.15 -28.77 -11.28
CA ILE A 103 -5.18 -28.65 -10.18
C ILE A 103 -5.85 -28.91 -8.83
N THR A 104 -6.94 -28.21 -8.50
CA THR A 104 -7.62 -28.32 -7.20
C THR A 104 -8.17 -29.73 -6.93
N ARG A 105 -8.51 -30.48 -7.99
CA ARG A 105 -8.99 -31.86 -7.88
C ARG A 105 -7.88 -32.90 -8.05
N ASN A 106 -6.64 -32.47 -8.25
CA ASN A 106 -5.48 -33.33 -8.49
C ASN A 106 -5.74 -34.35 -9.62
N LEU A 107 -6.29 -33.89 -10.75
CA LEU A 107 -6.68 -34.75 -11.88
C LEU A 107 -5.51 -35.06 -12.82
N ILE A 108 -4.42 -34.29 -12.71
CA ILE A 108 -3.19 -34.50 -13.46
C ILE A 108 -2.37 -35.52 -12.68
N VAL A 109 -2.44 -36.78 -13.10
CA VAL A 109 -1.78 -37.91 -12.42
C VAL A 109 -0.46 -38.27 -13.11
N THR A 110 -0.36 -38.01 -14.41
CA THR A 110 0.83 -38.26 -15.22
C THR A 110 1.02 -37.12 -16.21
N VAL A 111 2.25 -36.81 -16.61
CA VAL A 111 2.52 -35.85 -17.68
C VAL A 111 3.33 -36.50 -18.81
N PRO A 112 3.02 -36.24 -20.09
CA PRO A 112 1.89 -35.45 -20.56
C PRO A 112 0.55 -36.16 -20.39
N GLN A 113 -0.52 -35.41 -20.07
CA GLN A 113 -1.90 -35.94 -19.97
C GLN A 113 -2.87 -35.03 -20.69
N ASP A 114 -3.78 -35.65 -21.45
CA ASP A 114 -4.80 -34.98 -22.24
C ASP A 114 -6.16 -35.05 -21.55
N PHE A 115 -6.86 -33.93 -21.54
CA PHE A 115 -8.24 -33.78 -21.09
C PHE A 115 -9.10 -33.30 -22.24
N THR A 116 -10.32 -33.82 -22.35
CA THR A 116 -11.29 -33.39 -23.36
C THR A 116 -12.24 -32.38 -22.74
N PHE A 117 -12.06 -31.11 -23.06
CA PHE A 117 -12.97 -30.04 -22.67
C PHE A 117 -14.03 -29.88 -23.75
N ILE A 118 -15.30 -29.88 -23.36
CA ILE A 118 -16.43 -29.55 -24.24
C ILE A 118 -17.14 -28.35 -23.63
N ILE A 119 -17.14 -27.25 -24.36
CA ILE A 119 -17.75 -25.98 -23.96
C ILE A 119 -19.02 -25.84 -24.78
N THR A 120 -20.15 -25.64 -24.11
CA THR A 120 -21.46 -25.49 -24.74
C THR A 120 -22.08 -24.17 -24.32
N VAL A 121 -22.48 -23.35 -25.29
CA VAL A 121 -23.27 -22.13 -25.09
C VAL A 121 -24.70 -22.38 -25.52
N VAL A 122 -25.67 -21.81 -24.79
CA VAL A 122 -27.11 -21.97 -25.02
C VAL A 122 -27.77 -20.60 -25.01
N ASN A 123 -28.71 -20.38 -25.92
CA ASN A 123 -29.51 -19.16 -26.01
C ASN A 123 -30.91 -19.33 -25.37
N GLU A 124 -31.69 -18.25 -25.28
CA GLU A 124 -33.04 -18.26 -24.70
C GLU A 124 -34.05 -19.08 -25.52
N ALA A 125 -33.74 -19.40 -26.78
CA ALA A 125 -34.53 -20.28 -27.64
C ALA A 125 -34.18 -21.77 -27.47
N GLU A 126 -33.30 -22.12 -26.51
CA GLU A 126 -32.77 -23.47 -26.26
C GLU A 126 -31.90 -24.03 -27.40
N GLU A 127 -31.43 -23.17 -28.32
CA GLU A 127 -30.43 -23.54 -29.30
C GLU A 127 -29.05 -23.55 -28.66
N ASN A 128 -28.16 -24.43 -29.12
CA ASN A 128 -26.82 -24.56 -28.56
C ASN A 128 -25.74 -24.71 -29.63
N ALA A 129 -24.54 -24.30 -29.27
CA ALA A 129 -23.32 -24.56 -30.02
C ALA A 129 -22.23 -25.02 -29.06
N SER A 130 -21.38 -25.94 -29.53
CA SER A 130 -20.31 -26.48 -28.72
C SER A 130 -19.00 -26.58 -29.47
N ILE A 131 -17.91 -26.51 -28.71
CA ILE A 131 -16.55 -26.72 -29.19
C ILE A 131 -15.83 -27.72 -28.28
N THR A 132 -15.01 -28.55 -28.90
CA THR A 132 -14.13 -29.48 -28.20
C THR A 132 -12.70 -28.97 -28.27
N THR A 133 -12.07 -28.83 -27.11
CA THR A 133 -10.65 -28.50 -26.97
C THR A 133 -9.95 -29.64 -26.25
N THR A 134 -8.86 -30.14 -26.84
CA THR A 134 -7.91 -30.99 -26.11
C THR A 134 -7.03 -30.09 -25.25
N VAL A 135 -7.06 -30.27 -23.94
CA VAL A 135 -6.19 -29.58 -23.00
C VAL A 135 -5.11 -30.55 -22.56
N ARG A 136 -3.85 -30.27 -22.91
CA ARG A 136 -2.70 -31.12 -22.57
C ARG A 136 -1.89 -30.48 -21.45
N ALA A 137 -1.86 -31.15 -20.29
CA ALA A 137 -0.90 -30.84 -19.24
C ALA A 137 0.46 -31.45 -19.63
N ILE A 138 1.50 -30.63 -19.69
CA ILE A 138 2.87 -31.05 -19.98
C ILE A 138 3.75 -30.92 -18.72
N GLN A 139 4.91 -31.58 -18.75
CA GLN A 139 5.89 -31.46 -17.66
C GLN A 139 6.45 -30.05 -17.61
N ASP A 140 6.55 -29.47 -16.42
CA ASP A 140 7.30 -28.25 -16.19
C ASP A 140 8.80 -28.52 -16.33
N THR A 141 9.48 -27.64 -17.07
CA THR A 141 10.92 -27.71 -17.33
C THR A 141 11.64 -26.41 -16.98
N ASN A 142 10.91 -25.41 -16.48
CA ASN A 142 11.46 -24.12 -16.14
C ASN A 142 11.92 -24.15 -14.69
N ALA A 143 13.15 -23.72 -14.44
CA ALA A 143 13.60 -23.47 -13.07
C ALA A 143 13.03 -22.13 -12.57
N PRO A 144 12.91 -21.94 -11.24
CA PRO A 144 12.42 -20.69 -10.67
C PRO A 144 13.12 -19.46 -11.27
N GLN A 145 12.34 -18.51 -11.77
CA GLN A 145 12.87 -17.31 -12.40
C GLN A 145 12.94 -16.18 -11.36
N ILE A 146 14.15 -15.84 -10.91
CA ILE A 146 14.36 -14.73 -9.98
C ILE A 146 14.69 -13.47 -10.78
N THR A 147 13.92 -12.40 -10.60
CA THR A 147 14.31 -11.08 -11.07
C THR A 147 15.36 -10.51 -10.11
N GLN A 148 16.62 -10.51 -10.54
CA GLN A 148 17.77 -10.07 -9.72
C GLN A 148 17.56 -8.65 -9.16
N PRO A 149 17.49 -8.47 -7.83
CA PRO A 149 17.44 -7.15 -7.22
C PRO A 149 18.77 -6.40 -7.36
N ALA A 150 18.71 -5.06 -7.28
CA ALA A 150 19.91 -4.24 -7.20
C ALA A 150 20.63 -4.43 -5.85
N ASN A 151 21.94 -4.16 -5.84
CA ASN A 151 22.68 -4.04 -4.58
C ASN A 151 22.17 -2.85 -3.76
N ILE A 152 22.24 -2.98 -2.45
CA ILE A 152 21.76 -1.96 -1.50
C ILE A 152 22.95 -1.28 -0.84
N THR A 153 22.89 0.05 -0.73
CA THR A 153 23.83 0.84 0.06
C THR A 153 23.06 1.81 0.94
N TYR A 154 23.35 1.82 2.23
CA TYR A 154 22.70 2.71 3.20
C TYR A 154 23.65 3.05 4.37
N GLU A 155 23.35 4.09 5.15
CA GLU A 155 24.13 4.50 6.32
C GLU A 155 23.76 3.69 7.56
N GLU A 156 24.74 3.30 8.37
CA GLU A 156 24.52 2.52 9.61
C GLU A 156 23.39 3.10 10.47
N GLY A 157 22.56 2.24 11.06
CA GLY A 157 21.45 2.68 11.92
C GLY A 157 20.19 3.16 11.19
N ARG A 158 20.23 3.31 9.86
CA ARG A 158 19.02 3.59 9.07
C ARG A 158 18.07 2.39 9.07
N PHE A 159 16.78 2.68 9.22
CA PHE A 159 15.70 1.70 9.16
C PHE A 159 14.99 1.69 7.79
N GLY A 160 14.27 0.61 7.52
CA GLY A 160 13.42 0.45 6.34
C GLY A 160 14.15 -0.07 5.10
N ASN A 161 15.32 -0.69 5.28
CA ASN A 161 16.05 -1.31 4.19
C ASN A 161 15.68 -2.80 4.09
N GLU A 162 15.20 -3.19 2.92
CA GLU A 162 14.82 -4.58 2.62
C GLU A 162 15.37 -5.01 1.26
N ILE A 163 15.69 -6.30 1.13
CA ILE A 163 15.87 -6.91 -0.18
C ILE A 163 14.55 -7.56 -0.56
N LYS A 164 14.05 -7.26 -1.75
CA LYS A 164 12.86 -7.91 -2.31
C LYS A 164 13.21 -8.68 -3.58
N TRP A 165 13.08 -9.99 -3.55
CA TRP A 165 13.20 -10.87 -4.71
C TRP A 165 11.82 -11.12 -5.31
N ASN A 166 11.66 -10.71 -6.57
CA ASN A 166 10.46 -11.05 -7.33
C ASN A 166 10.71 -12.36 -8.08
N ILE A 167 9.85 -13.36 -7.86
CA ILE A 167 10.11 -14.73 -8.30
C ILE A 167 8.89 -15.25 -9.07
N ILE A 168 9.14 -15.94 -10.17
CA ILE A 168 8.09 -16.61 -10.95
C ILE A 168 8.39 -18.11 -10.94
N GLU A 169 7.45 -18.88 -10.40
CA GLU A 169 7.48 -20.34 -10.36
C GLU A 169 6.05 -20.89 -10.26
N SER A 170 5.79 -21.97 -10.99
CA SER A 170 4.48 -22.64 -11.04
C SER A 170 4.40 -23.83 -10.07
N ASN A 171 5.54 -24.39 -9.66
CA ASN A 171 5.66 -25.57 -8.82
C ASN A 171 6.60 -25.35 -7.61
N PRO A 172 6.39 -24.30 -6.79
CA PRO A 172 7.30 -23.94 -5.72
C PRO A 172 7.38 -25.03 -4.64
N ASP A 173 8.56 -25.20 -4.05
CA ASP A 173 8.80 -26.21 -3.00
C ASP A 173 9.47 -25.59 -1.77
N PHE A 174 10.69 -25.07 -1.93
CA PHE A 174 11.50 -24.66 -0.78
C PHE A 174 12.36 -23.44 -1.09
N TYR A 175 12.64 -22.66 -0.04
CA TYR A 175 13.57 -21.53 -0.08
C TYR A 175 14.53 -21.50 1.10
N ASN A 176 15.65 -20.81 0.92
CA ASN A 176 16.63 -20.51 1.95
C ASN A 176 17.28 -19.16 1.66
N ILE A 177 17.29 -18.29 2.67
CA ILE A 177 18.07 -17.06 2.68
C ILE A 177 19.26 -17.24 3.61
N SER A 178 20.45 -17.06 3.04
CA SER A 178 21.70 -17.09 3.78
C SER A 178 22.46 -15.77 3.65
N ARG A 179 23.26 -15.45 4.66
CA ARG A 179 24.11 -14.26 4.70
C ARG A 179 25.55 -14.67 4.91
N TYR A 180 26.43 -14.15 4.05
CA TYR A 180 27.87 -14.27 4.18
C TYR A 180 28.50 -12.91 4.50
N SER A 181 29.44 -12.86 5.42
CA SER A 181 30.08 -11.61 5.87
C SER A 181 31.50 -11.84 6.41
N ASN A 182 32.21 -10.75 6.70
CA ASN A 182 33.45 -10.75 7.49
C ASN A 182 33.21 -10.51 8.99
N GLU A 183 31.97 -10.62 9.47
CA GLU A 183 31.64 -10.45 10.88
C GLU A 183 32.25 -11.60 11.73
N PRO A 184 33.03 -11.30 12.78
CA PRO A 184 33.65 -12.32 13.60
C PRO A 184 32.63 -13.24 14.28
N GLY A 185 32.71 -14.54 14.02
CA GLY A 185 31.83 -15.55 14.63
C GLY A 185 30.50 -15.80 13.89
N THR A 186 30.14 -14.95 12.92
CA THR A 186 28.88 -15.02 12.14
C THR A 186 29.15 -14.81 10.64
N ASN A 187 30.30 -15.30 10.18
CA ASN A 187 30.74 -15.19 8.79
C ASN A 187 29.76 -15.86 7.80
N PHE A 188 29.07 -16.94 8.20
CA PHE A 188 27.97 -17.53 7.45
C PHE A 188 26.80 -17.80 8.39
N SER A 189 25.59 -17.44 7.98
CA SER A 189 24.36 -17.73 8.72
C SER A 189 23.21 -18.01 7.76
N ILE A 190 22.38 -18.99 8.10
CA ILE A 190 21.07 -19.17 7.47
C ILE A 190 20.12 -18.31 8.28
N LEU A 191 19.48 -17.34 7.63
CA LEU A 191 18.58 -16.39 8.27
C LEU A 191 17.16 -16.92 8.26
N GLU A 192 16.72 -17.40 7.10
CA GLU A 192 15.38 -17.93 6.89
C GLU A 192 15.42 -19.15 5.98
N THR A 193 14.50 -20.07 6.21
CA THR A 193 14.41 -21.32 5.45
C THR A 193 13.05 -21.98 5.68
N GLY A 194 12.48 -22.60 4.64
CA GLY A 194 11.20 -23.27 4.77
C GLY A 194 10.53 -23.57 3.43
N ASP A 195 9.30 -24.06 3.53
CA ASP A 195 8.43 -24.30 2.38
C ASP A 195 8.15 -22.97 1.69
N TRP A 196 8.23 -22.98 0.35
CA TRP A 196 7.94 -21.82 -0.48
C TRP A 196 6.65 -22.05 -1.25
N ASN A 197 5.78 -21.05 -1.28
CA ASN A 197 4.47 -21.12 -1.92
C ASN A 197 4.40 -20.41 -3.27
N GLY A 198 5.53 -19.90 -3.79
CA GLY A 198 5.60 -19.19 -5.07
C GLY A 198 5.49 -17.68 -4.95
N ASP A 199 5.21 -17.13 -3.76
CA ASP A 199 5.16 -15.69 -3.55
C ASP A 199 6.56 -15.07 -3.60
N ASP A 200 6.60 -13.75 -3.81
CA ASP A 200 7.83 -12.95 -3.66
C ASP A 200 8.40 -13.12 -2.24
N ILE A 201 9.72 -13.07 -2.14
CA ILE A 201 10.43 -13.22 -0.87
C ILE A 201 11.14 -11.90 -0.57
N ASP A 202 10.97 -11.38 0.65
CA ASP A 202 11.70 -10.23 1.15
C ASP A 202 12.44 -10.54 2.45
N ILE A 203 13.48 -9.75 2.75
CA ILE A 203 14.18 -9.81 4.03
C ILE A 203 14.64 -8.42 4.46
N ASN A 204 14.40 -8.11 5.73
CA ASN A 204 14.92 -6.91 6.38
C ASN A 204 16.46 -7.00 6.50
N VAL A 205 17.14 -5.95 6.06
CA VAL A 205 18.61 -5.84 6.13
C VAL A 205 19.08 -4.67 6.99
N ASP A 206 18.25 -4.14 7.88
CA ASP A 206 18.58 -3.12 8.88
C ASP A 206 19.48 -3.66 10.00
N GLY A 207 20.06 -2.76 10.79
CA GLY A 207 20.84 -3.11 11.98
C GLY A 207 22.21 -3.75 11.69
N LEU A 208 22.69 -3.67 10.45
CA LEU A 208 24.00 -4.14 10.05
C LEU A 208 25.08 -3.10 10.37
N ASN A 209 26.33 -3.55 10.53
CA ASN A 209 27.44 -2.70 10.93
C ASN A 209 28.28 -2.21 9.74
N ALA A 210 28.66 -0.92 9.74
CA ALA A 210 29.45 -0.29 8.68
C ALA A 210 30.87 -0.87 8.50
N SER A 211 31.40 -1.56 9.50
CA SER A 211 32.75 -2.18 9.44
C SER A 211 32.77 -3.52 8.70
N HIS A 212 31.61 -4.01 8.26
CA HIS A 212 31.45 -5.31 7.64
C HIS A 212 30.83 -5.21 6.24
N TRP A 213 31.10 -6.23 5.42
CA TRP A 213 30.42 -6.43 4.15
C TRP A 213 29.46 -7.60 4.27
N TYR A 214 28.35 -7.53 3.55
CA TYR A 214 27.29 -8.53 3.64
C TYR A 214 26.83 -8.94 2.25
N ILE A 215 26.81 -10.25 2.00
CA ILE A 215 26.24 -10.83 0.79
C ILE A 215 25.07 -11.72 1.22
N TYR A 216 23.88 -11.32 0.83
CA TYR A 216 22.67 -12.10 1.02
C TYR A 216 22.47 -12.98 -0.21
N THR A 217 22.18 -14.25 -0.01
CA THR A 217 21.92 -15.21 -1.09
C THR A 217 20.60 -15.90 -0.83
N LEU A 218 19.68 -15.72 -1.77
CA LEU A 218 18.46 -16.49 -1.88
C LEU A 218 18.73 -17.73 -2.73
N PHE A 219 18.30 -18.88 -2.23
CA PHE A 219 18.17 -20.13 -2.96
C PHE A 219 16.69 -20.51 -2.96
N VAL A 220 16.17 -20.90 -4.12
CA VAL A 220 14.82 -21.48 -4.28
C VAL A 220 14.89 -22.72 -5.15
N ASN A 221 14.02 -23.68 -4.87
CA ASN A 221 13.78 -24.83 -5.75
C ASN A 221 12.29 -25.13 -5.90
N ASP A 222 11.98 -25.79 -7.00
CA ASP A 222 10.67 -26.33 -7.31
C ASP A 222 10.54 -27.79 -6.82
N THR A 223 9.33 -28.34 -6.94
CA THR A 223 9.02 -29.73 -6.56
C THR A 223 9.64 -30.79 -7.49
N LEU A 224 10.20 -30.37 -8.62
CA LEU A 224 10.89 -31.21 -9.60
C LEU A 224 12.41 -31.22 -9.38
N GLY A 225 12.92 -30.41 -8.44
CA GLY A 225 14.33 -30.27 -8.09
C GLY A 225 15.11 -29.27 -8.95
N LEU A 226 14.46 -28.51 -9.84
CA LEU A 226 15.06 -27.38 -10.52
C LEU A 226 15.21 -26.23 -9.53
N ASN A 227 16.30 -25.48 -9.63
CA ASN A 227 16.62 -24.45 -8.65
C ASN A 227 17.21 -23.20 -9.28
N SER A 228 17.16 -22.13 -8.51
CA SER A 228 17.70 -20.83 -8.87
C SER A 228 18.30 -20.15 -7.66
N THR A 229 19.26 -19.26 -7.91
CA THR A 229 19.95 -18.51 -6.86
C THR A 229 20.13 -17.06 -7.27
N SER A 230 20.02 -16.17 -6.29
CA SER A 230 20.29 -14.74 -6.45
C SER A 230 21.09 -14.25 -5.27
N SER A 231 22.10 -13.42 -5.54
CA SER A 231 22.91 -12.80 -4.50
C SER A 231 22.83 -11.29 -4.59
N VAL A 232 22.70 -10.63 -3.44
CA VAL A 232 22.63 -9.17 -3.31
C VAL A 232 23.71 -8.72 -2.35
N ASN A 233 24.53 -7.77 -2.78
CA ASN A 233 25.52 -7.13 -1.92
C ASN A 233 24.86 -5.98 -1.14
N VAL A 234 25.05 -5.98 0.17
CA VAL A 234 24.59 -4.92 1.07
C VAL A 234 25.81 -4.23 1.65
N THR A 235 25.98 -2.97 1.29
CA THR A 235 27.08 -2.12 1.75
C THR A 235 26.55 -1.12 2.77
N VAL A 236 27.02 -1.23 4.00
CA VAL A 236 26.69 -0.28 5.06
C VAL A 236 27.80 0.76 5.13
N LEU A 237 27.43 2.04 5.04
CA LEU A 237 28.36 3.15 5.18
C LEU A 237 28.36 3.64 6.63
N ALA A 238 29.49 4.18 7.08
CA ALA A 238 29.54 4.87 8.36
C ALA A 238 28.57 6.05 8.35
N ASP A 239 27.87 6.25 9.47
CA ASP A 239 27.03 7.43 9.65
C ASP A 239 27.91 8.67 9.76
N ILE A 240 27.63 9.66 8.90
CA ILE A 240 28.30 10.96 8.87
C ILE A 240 27.32 12.10 9.10
N SER A 241 26.06 11.78 9.37
CA SER A 241 25.04 12.76 9.70
C SER A 241 25.23 13.26 11.13
N ASN A 242 24.86 14.51 11.39
CA ASN A 242 24.83 14.97 12.78
C ASN A 242 23.48 14.60 13.40
N PRO A 243 23.41 14.42 14.72
CA PRO A 243 22.14 14.34 15.43
C PRO A 243 21.21 15.47 15.04
N VAL A 244 19.93 15.17 14.84
CA VAL A 244 18.90 16.19 14.65
C VAL A 244 18.37 16.59 16.01
N ILE A 245 18.34 17.89 16.29
CA ILE A 245 17.71 18.47 17.48
C ILE A 245 16.80 19.60 17.01
N SER A 246 15.54 19.61 17.44
CA SER A 246 14.60 20.70 17.19
C SER A 246 15.05 21.98 17.89
N SER A 247 14.58 23.14 17.42
CA SER A 247 14.79 24.42 18.11
C SER A 247 13.44 24.94 18.63
N PRO A 248 13.06 24.61 19.88
CA PRO A 248 11.82 25.11 20.47
C PRO A 248 11.93 26.61 20.79
N ASP A 249 10.79 27.28 20.92
CA ASP A 249 10.74 28.71 21.23
C ASP A 249 11.24 29.03 22.65
N ASP A 250 11.74 30.25 22.83
CA ASP A 250 12.07 30.79 24.14
C ASP A 250 10.85 30.83 25.08
N VAL A 251 11.06 30.56 26.36
CA VAL A 251 9.99 30.43 27.36
C VAL A 251 10.00 31.61 28.34
N ALA A 252 8.83 32.16 28.66
CA ALA A 252 8.69 33.15 29.71
C ALA A 252 7.43 32.91 30.55
N PHE A 253 7.56 32.89 31.87
CA PHE A 253 6.47 32.58 32.79
C PHE A 253 6.64 33.27 34.16
N GLU A 254 5.55 33.29 34.95
CA GLU A 254 5.51 33.94 36.26
C GLU A 254 6.20 33.06 37.32
N PHE A 255 6.92 33.70 38.23
CA PHE A 255 7.59 33.02 39.32
C PHE A 255 6.57 32.26 40.19
N GLY A 256 6.78 30.95 40.34
CA GLY A 256 5.91 30.07 41.11
C GLY A 256 4.91 29.26 40.27
N ASP A 257 4.77 29.54 38.97
CA ASP A 257 4.03 28.67 38.07
C ASP A 257 4.69 27.27 38.00
N THR A 258 3.86 26.23 37.90
CA THR A 258 4.28 24.82 37.80
C THR A 258 3.84 24.19 36.48
N GLY A 259 4.51 23.11 36.07
CA GLY A 259 4.22 22.40 34.83
C GLY A 259 4.91 23.01 33.60
N MET A 260 5.87 23.91 33.81
CA MET A 260 6.65 24.51 32.73
C MET A 260 7.83 23.61 32.38
N GLU A 261 8.06 23.39 31.09
CA GLU A 261 9.19 22.59 30.60
C GLU A 261 9.79 23.18 29.33
N VAL A 262 11.06 22.85 29.09
CA VAL A 262 11.65 22.95 27.74
C VAL A 262 11.67 21.54 27.16
N ARG A 263 11.27 21.41 25.90
CA ARG A 263 11.18 20.13 25.20
C ARG A 263 11.86 20.23 23.84
N TRP A 264 12.91 19.44 23.66
CA TRP A 264 13.56 19.23 22.37
C TRP A 264 13.13 17.90 21.79
N HIS A 265 12.75 17.89 20.52
CA HIS A 265 12.64 16.67 19.74
C HIS A 265 14.01 16.33 19.14
N ALA A 266 14.50 15.12 19.37
CA ALA A 266 15.81 14.69 18.90
C ALA A 266 15.74 13.36 18.15
N TYR A 267 16.62 13.20 17.15
CA TYR A 267 16.74 11.98 16.37
C TYR A 267 18.18 11.79 15.88
N ASP A 268 18.68 10.55 15.94
CA ASP A 268 19.93 10.14 15.32
C ASP A 268 19.87 8.63 15.06
N SER A 269 20.56 8.15 14.02
CA SER A 269 20.55 6.73 13.67
C SER A 269 21.48 5.91 14.59
N ASN A 270 22.49 6.55 15.18
CA ASN A 270 23.49 5.93 16.03
C ASN A 270 23.78 6.80 17.27
N PRO A 271 22.76 7.06 18.11
CA PRO A 271 22.89 8.00 19.21
C PRO A 271 23.86 7.48 20.28
N LYS A 272 24.64 8.40 20.88
CA LYS A 272 25.60 8.08 21.94
C LYS A 272 25.26 8.70 23.26
N ASN A 273 25.30 10.02 23.41
CA ASN A 273 25.04 10.70 24.68
C ASN A 273 24.55 12.13 24.46
N TYR A 274 24.01 12.77 25.49
CA TYR A 274 23.70 14.19 25.44
C TYR A 274 24.00 14.88 26.76
N THR A 275 24.22 16.19 26.70
CA THR A 275 24.33 17.06 27.85
C THR A 275 23.31 18.19 27.78
N ILE A 276 22.87 18.67 28.94
CA ILE A 276 22.10 19.91 29.08
C ILE A 276 22.79 20.76 30.12
N ASP A 277 23.30 21.90 29.70
CA ASP A 277 24.04 22.85 30.53
C ASP A 277 23.25 24.15 30.68
N GLU A 278 23.17 24.66 31.91
CA GLU A 278 22.56 25.95 32.21
C GLU A 278 23.61 27.08 32.22
N ILE A 279 23.26 28.21 31.61
CA ILE A 279 23.92 29.50 31.80
C ILE A 279 22.96 30.44 32.52
N ILE A 280 23.35 30.88 33.72
CA ILE A 280 22.61 31.87 34.50
C ILE A 280 23.08 33.27 34.08
N HIS A 281 22.20 34.05 33.44
CA HIS A 281 22.45 35.46 33.13
C HIS A 281 22.09 36.36 34.31
N PHE A 282 21.02 35.99 35.01
CA PHE A 282 20.52 36.67 36.19
C PHE A 282 19.71 35.70 37.02
N ASN A 283 19.86 35.74 38.35
CA ASN A 283 18.94 35.09 39.26
C ASN A 283 18.79 35.89 40.56
N ASP A 284 17.58 35.89 41.10
CA ASP A 284 17.26 36.43 42.41
C ASP A 284 16.84 35.28 43.34
N THR A 285 17.76 34.89 44.22
CA THR A 285 17.57 33.79 45.17
C THR A 285 16.90 34.23 46.47
N LEU A 286 16.45 35.48 46.56
CA LEU A 286 15.79 36.06 47.74
C LEU A 286 14.34 36.49 47.46
N TYR A 287 13.85 36.31 46.22
CA TYR A 287 12.48 36.61 45.85
C TYR A 287 11.52 35.49 46.26
N GLY A 288 10.35 35.85 46.81
CA GLY A 288 9.29 34.90 47.21
C GLY A 288 9.68 33.95 48.34
N ASN A 289 9.00 32.80 48.42
CA ASN A 289 9.32 31.71 49.35
C ASN A 289 10.56 30.91 48.87
N TYR A 290 11.70 31.59 48.77
CA TYR A 290 12.92 31.09 48.12
C TYR A 290 13.49 29.78 48.70
N THR A 291 13.04 29.32 49.88
CA THR A 291 13.48 28.04 50.46
C THR A 291 12.95 26.81 49.73
N GLU A 292 11.92 26.96 48.90
CA GLU A 292 11.34 25.87 48.09
C GLU A 292 11.91 25.81 46.68
N PHE A 293 12.77 26.76 46.31
CA PHE A 293 13.35 26.91 44.98
C PHE A 293 14.83 26.46 44.95
N HIS A 294 15.32 26.10 43.77
CA HIS A 294 16.62 25.48 43.57
C HIS A 294 17.35 25.96 42.30
N TYR A 295 18.63 25.64 42.22
CA TYR A 295 19.42 25.78 41.00
C TYR A 295 19.17 24.59 40.09
N PHE A 296 19.22 24.80 38.78
CA PHE A 296 19.25 23.68 37.85
C PHE A 296 20.53 22.86 38.06
N THR A 297 20.42 21.55 37.84
CA THR A 297 21.57 20.64 37.85
C THR A 297 21.82 20.18 36.43
N ASN A 298 23.01 20.49 35.89
CA ASN A 298 23.38 20.08 34.54
C ASN A 298 23.21 18.57 34.36
N ILE A 299 22.66 18.19 33.22
CA ILE A 299 22.35 16.80 32.89
C ILE A 299 23.45 16.27 31.98
N SER A 300 23.93 15.06 32.28
CA SER A 300 24.72 14.27 31.35
C SER A 300 24.12 12.88 31.32
N GLN A 301 23.51 12.53 30.19
CA GLN A 301 22.95 11.21 29.97
C GLN A 301 23.88 10.38 29.09
N PRO A 302 24.25 9.15 29.51
CA PRO A 302 25.24 8.36 28.81
C PRO A 302 24.74 7.74 27.51
N VAL A 303 23.42 7.67 27.30
CA VAL A 303 22.72 7.16 26.12
C VAL A 303 21.38 7.86 25.96
N TRP A 304 21.01 8.18 24.72
CA TRP A 304 19.64 8.50 24.32
C TRP A 304 19.21 7.52 23.24
N MET A 305 18.23 6.66 23.53
CA MET A 305 17.66 5.76 22.52
C MET A 305 16.16 5.98 22.48
N PHE A 306 15.64 6.18 21.28
CA PHE A 306 14.21 6.27 21.03
C PHE A 306 13.75 4.97 20.37
N THR A 307 12.56 4.52 20.75
CA THR A 307 11.93 3.35 20.13
C THR A 307 11.22 3.70 18.82
N ASP A 308 10.98 4.99 18.60
CA ASP A 308 10.33 5.52 17.41
C ASP A 308 11.40 5.88 16.36
N PRO A 309 11.28 5.39 15.11
CA PRO A 309 12.21 5.71 14.04
C PRO A 309 12.25 7.19 13.65
N ASP A 310 11.26 8.00 14.07
CA ASP A 310 11.25 9.45 13.83
C ASP A 310 11.95 10.24 14.96
N GLY A 311 12.35 9.58 16.05
CA GLY A 311 13.01 10.19 17.20
C GLY A 311 12.11 10.33 18.42
N GLY A 312 12.49 11.20 19.36
CA GLY A 312 11.72 11.38 20.59
C GLY A 312 12.08 12.64 21.35
N ASP A 313 11.30 12.89 22.41
CA ASP A 313 11.40 14.11 23.19
C ASP A 313 12.39 13.97 24.34
N ILE A 314 13.27 14.96 24.47
CA ILE A 314 14.11 15.22 25.64
C ILE A 314 13.55 16.48 26.30
N SER A 315 13.07 16.35 27.54
CA SER A 315 12.53 17.49 28.27
C SER A 315 13.21 17.73 29.62
N ILE A 316 13.20 18.99 30.03
CA ILE A 316 13.60 19.44 31.37
C ILE A 316 12.43 20.19 32.02
N SER A 317 12.17 19.91 33.29
CA SER A 317 11.24 20.71 34.08
C SER A 317 11.91 22.01 34.51
N LEU A 318 11.15 23.10 34.44
CA LEU A 318 11.53 24.43 34.90
C LEU A 318 10.93 24.77 36.27
N ASP A 319 10.22 23.82 36.88
CA ASP A 319 9.53 24.00 38.14
C ASP A 319 10.52 24.22 39.28
N GLY A 320 10.20 25.17 40.17
CA GLY A 320 11.02 25.44 41.34
C GLY A 320 12.38 26.08 41.05
N LEU A 321 12.61 26.61 39.85
CA LEU A 321 13.78 27.45 39.57
C LEU A 321 13.61 28.86 40.13
N PHE A 322 14.71 29.44 40.64
CA PHE A 322 14.71 30.82 41.13
C PHE A 322 14.23 31.83 40.06
N LEU A 323 13.75 32.99 40.50
CA LEU A 323 13.43 34.09 39.59
C LEU A 323 14.69 34.47 38.80
N GLY A 324 14.62 34.58 37.48
CA GLY A 324 15.84 34.76 36.71
C GLY A 324 15.72 34.69 35.19
N ASN A 325 16.87 34.86 34.55
CA ASN A 325 17.08 34.72 33.12
C ASN A 325 18.15 33.64 32.89
N TYR A 326 17.78 32.61 32.14
CA TYR A 326 18.57 31.41 31.93
C TYR A 326 18.73 31.12 30.44
N THR A 327 19.82 30.48 30.06
CA THR A 327 19.93 29.81 28.76
C THR A 327 20.26 28.35 29.01
N PHE A 328 19.39 27.45 28.55
CA PHE A 328 19.65 26.01 28.55
C PHE A 328 20.23 25.63 27.20
N ILE A 329 21.35 24.90 27.21
CA ILE A 329 22.04 24.45 26.00
C ILE A 329 22.03 22.93 26.00
N ILE A 330 21.35 22.34 25.02
CA ILE A 330 21.43 20.90 24.78
C ILE A 330 22.53 20.62 23.75
N THR A 331 23.38 19.63 24.02
CA THR A 331 24.32 19.09 23.03
C THR A 331 24.15 17.59 22.94
N ALA A 332 23.75 17.08 21.78
CA ALA A 332 23.64 15.64 21.52
C ALA A 332 24.82 15.16 20.69
N PHE A 333 25.30 13.97 20.99
CA PHE A 333 26.42 13.29 20.32
C PHE A 333 25.98 11.91 19.83
N ASP A 334 26.54 11.49 18.70
CA ASP A 334 26.42 10.14 18.14
C ASP A 334 27.68 9.28 18.46
N ILE A 335 27.67 8.01 18.04
CA ILE A 335 28.82 7.10 18.25
C ILE A 335 30.03 7.44 17.39
N TYR A 336 29.83 8.18 16.30
CA TYR A 336 30.86 8.62 15.36
C TYR A 336 31.53 9.95 15.79
N ASN A 337 31.08 10.53 16.90
CA ASN A 337 31.48 11.82 17.48
C ASN A 337 31.04 13.05 16.66
N GLN A 338 29.95 12.92 15.90
CA GLN A 338 29.19 14.03 15.37
C GLN A 338 28.30 14.58 16.48
N SER A 339 27.94 15.86 16.35
CA SER A 339 27.20 16.54 17.41
C SER A 339 26.37 17.68 16.86
N SER A 340 25.22 17.88 17.49
CA SER A 340 24.38 19.06 17.29
C SER A 340 24.09 19.72 18.62
N THR A 341 23.84 21.02 18.56
CA THR A 341 23.56 21.85 19.73
C THR A 341 22.38 22.76 19.43
N ASP A 342 21.52 22.94 20.43
CA ASP A 342 20.46 23.95 20.44
C ASP A 342 20.48 24.69 21.78
N SER A 343 19.90 25.89 21.81
CA SER A 343 19.80 26.68 23.04
C SER A 343 18.44 27.38 23.15
N VAL A 344 17.88 27.37 24.36
CA VAL A 344 16.60 28.00 24.68
C VAL A 344 16.80 29.02 25.77
N TYR A 345 16.30 30.24 25.56
CA TYR A 345 16.29 31.26 26.59
C TYR A 345 15.02 31.15 27.43
N VAL A 346 15.18 31.21 28.76
CA VAL A 346 14.10 31.12 29.72
C VAL A 346 14.09 32.34 30.63
N ARG A 347 12.94 33.00 30.73
CA ARG A 347 12.72 34.17 31.60
C ARG A 347 11.63 33.91 32.63
N ILE A 348 12.03 33.80 33.88
CA ILE A 348 11.14 33.71 35.04
C ILE A 348 11.02 35.12 35.62
N TYR A 349 9.84 35.72 35.52
CA TYR A 349 9.61 37.09 35.94
C TYR A 349 8.73 37.17 37.19
N PRO A 350 8.79 38.28 37.96
CA PRO A 350 8.04 38.39 39.21
C PRO A 350 6.54 38.16 39.00
N ASP A 351 5.92 37.31 39.82
CA ASP A 351 4.45 37.32 39.96
C ASP A 351 4.03 38.60 40.70
N ILE A 352 3.19 39.39 40.06
CA ILE A 352 2.64 40.66 40.57
C ILE A 352 1.11 40.59 40.70
N ARG A 353 0.52 39.43 40.44
CA ARG A 353 -0.93 39.22 40.58
C ARG A 353 -1.25 39.19 42.08
N ALA A 354 -2.48 39.58 42.38
CA ALA A 354 -2.98 39.49 43.74
C ALA A 354 -3.65 38.11 43.93
N PRO A 355 -3.61 37.54 45.15
CA PRO A 355 -4.27 36.27 45.43
C PRO A 355 -5.74 36.31 45.01
N VAL A 356 -6.17 35.30 44.26
CA VAL A 356 -7.56 35.17 43.85
C VAL A 356 -8.29 34.31 44.87
N ILE A 357 -9.30 34.89 45.51
CA ILE A 357 -10.14 34.17 46.48
C ILE A 357 -11.49 33.88 45.83
N ASN A 358 -11.77 32.61 45.59
CA ASN A 358 -13.07 32.14 45.14
C ASN A 358 -13.87 31.65 46.35
N ALA A 359 -14.92 32.40 46.68
CA ALA A 359 -15.87 31.97 47.70
C ALA A 359 -16.81 30.91 47.12
N SER A 360 -17.11 29.89 47.92
CA SER A 360 -18.20 28.96 47.62
C SER A 360 -19.55 29.69 47.57
N ASP A 361 -20.52 29.08 46.88
CA ASP A 361 -21.89 29.61 46.80
C ASP A 361 -22.48 29.91 48.18
N ASN A 362 -23.41 30.86 48.23
CA ASN A 362 -24.11 31.21 49.45
C ASN A 362 -24.75 29.97 50.10
N LEU A 363 -24.35 29.70 51.33
CA LEU A 363 -24.89 28.58 52.10
C LEU A 363 -26.27 28.94 52.67
N VAL A 364 -27.27 28.10 52.38
CA VAL A 364 -28.61 28.16 52.99
C VAL A 364 -28.90 26.82 53.67
N TYR A 365 -29.25 26.83 54.95
CA TYR A 365 -29.62 25.63 55.70
C TYR A 365 -30.68 25.92 56.77
N GLU A 366 -31.35 24.87 57.25
CA GLU A 366 -32.43 24.96 58.23
C GLU A 366 -31.94 25.02 59.68
N GLU A 367 -32.71 25.68 60.54
CA GLU A 367 -32.41 25.84 61.97
C GLU A 367 -32.27 24.46 62.66
N GLY A 368 -31.16 24.26 63.38
CA GLY A 368 -30.88 23.03 64.14
C GLY A 368 -30.02 22.00 63.40
N TYR A 369 -29.70 22.19 62.13
CA TYR A 369 -28.80 21.31 61.39
C TYR A 369 -27.32 21.67 61.64
N THR A 370 -26.46 20.65 61.75
CA THR A 370 -25.02 20.79 62.02
C THR A 370 -24.18 20.14 60.92
N GLY A 371 -22.94 20.60 60.72
CA GLY A 371 -21.99 20.00 59.77
C GLY A 371 -21.83 20.75 58.45
N TYR A 372 -22.40 21.96 58.32
CA TYR A 372 -22.14 22.81 57.17
C TYR A 372 -20.88 23.64 57.37
N ASN A 373 -20.00 23.62 56.38
CA ASN A 373 -18.76 24.39 56.35
C ASN A 373 -18.82 25.40 55.21
N ILE A 374 -18.20 26.57 55.40
CA ILE A 374 -17.89 27.51 54.33
C ILE A 374 -16.44 27.24 53.93
N THR A 375 -16.20 27.04 52.64
CA THR A 375 -14.86 26.85 52.09
C THR A 375 -14.53 28.02 51.17
N TRP A 376 -13.30 28.52 51.27
CA TRP A 376 -12.72 29.43 50.30
C TRP A 376 -11.62 28.68 49.57
N ASP A 377 -11.59 28.83 48.26
CA ASP A 377 -10.46 28.40 47.44
C ASP A 377 -9.59 29.62 47.17
N VAL A 378 -8.30 29.50 47.45
CA VAL A 378 -7.32 30.58 47.27
C VAL A 378 -6.31 30.11 46.24
N ASP A 379 -6.21 30.85 45.15
CA ASP A 379 -5.28 30.60 44.05
C ASP A 379 -4.23 31.72 44.04
N GLU A 380 -2.97 31.35 44.25
CA GLU A 380 -1.81 32.23 44.28
C GLU A 380 -0.55 31.41 43.98
N ASN A 381 0.20 31.82 42.97
CA ASN A 381 1.37 31.08 42.50
C ASN A 381 2.63 31.45 43.30
N ASN A 382 2.64 32.59 43.99
CA ASN A 382 3.69 33.00 44.92
C ASN A 382 3.09 33.45 46.29
N PRO A 383 2.65 32.49 47.12
CA PRO A 383 1.89 32.75 48.36
C PRO A 383 2.67 33.35 49.54
#